data_AF-A0A1Z9VP42-F1
#
_entry.id   AF-A0A1Z9VP42-F1
#
_cell.length_a   1.000
_cell.length_b   1.000
_cell.length_c   1.000
_cell.angle_alpha   90.00
_cell.angle_beta   90.00
_cell.angle_gamma   90.00
#
_symmetry.space_group_name_H-M   'P 1'
#
loop_
_entity.id
_entity.type
_entity.pdbx_description
1 polymer ?
#
loop_
_entity_poly.entity_id
_entity_poly.type
_entity_poly.pdbx_seq_one_letter_code
_entity_poly.pdbx_strand_id
1 'polypeptide(L)'
;MKKIACLMFFIVIIFVLMNRKEDFSQSEFDNVFSNLQKEWSNIFPDNNRNSGGVQFFEYIYNKIKPSKKEFDMYNKLYCGVSGSVIYPQTILGESGVFKKSNNANNFVRVKHIDGSYRCGFYYRCCWPCCCDIMNENVVDVVVEDINLKLKDGTFKYSVLTIPDPCSKSRVIKGKEVLVDPDNSKEPWGSVSAFDCRNKITRNSVKTPSGRIIFAVLFNSEKCTLEKYKNHKFYDEELAEKCNKRNNSQDDFQKWGMGDIFVNLARK
;
A
#
# COMPACT_ATOMS: atom_id res chain seq x y z
N MET A 1 -1.42 21.73 50.77
CA MET A 1 -0.21 21.16 50.12
C MET A 1 -0.44 19.80 49.46
N LYS A 2 -0.91 18.75 50.16
CA LYS A 2 -1.13 17.41 49.56
C LYS A 2 -2.05 17.37 48.32
N LYS A 3 -3.13 18.15 48.29
CA LYS A 3 -4.07 18.21 47.15
C LYS A 3 -3.46 18.84 45.87
N ILE A 4 -2.58 19.83 46.02
CA ILE A 4 -1.92 20.52 44.90
C ILE A 4 -0.84 19.61 44.27
N ALA A 5 -0.08 18.90 45.10
CA ALA A 5 0.90 17.91 44.63
C ALA A 5 0.23 16.76 43.86
N CYS A 6 -0.94 16.30 44.30
CA CYS A 6 -1.70 15.24 43.63
C CYS A 6 -2.23 15.69 42.26
N LEU A 7 -2.71 16.94 42.16
CA LEU A 7 -3.17 17.53 40.89
C LEU A 7 -2.03 17.71 39.88
N MET A 8 -0.86 18.18 40.33
CA MET A 8 0.31 18.30 39.45
C MET A 8 0.82 16.95 38.96
N PHE A 9 0.82 15.93 39.81
CA PHE A 9 1.18 14.56 39.42
C PHE A 9 0.22 13.99 38.35
N PHE A 10 -1.08 14.25 38.50
CA PHE A 10 -2.09 13.84 37.52
C PHE A 10 -1.94 14.56 36.17
N ILE A 11 -1.61 15.85 36.19
CA ILE A 11 -1.34 16.64 34.97
C ILE A 11 -0.07 16.13 34.27
N VAL A 12 0.98 15.80 35.01
CA VAL A 12 2.20 15.20 34.43
C VAL A 12 1.92 13.83 33.83
N ILE A 13 1.13 12.98 34.48
CA ILE A 13 0.73 11.68 33.92
C ILE A 13 -0.10 11.87 32.66
N ILE A 14 -1.10 12.76 32.66
CA ILE A 14 -1.90 13.06 31.48
C ILE A 14 -1.00 13.61 30.36
N PHE A 15 -0.05 14.49 30.66
CA PHE A 15 0.89 15.03 29.68
C PHE A 15 1.82 13.96 29.11
N VAL A 16 2.29 13.01 29.93
CA VAL A 16 3.11 11.87 29.50
C VAL A 16 2.30 10.87 28.67
N LEU A 17 1.04 10.62 29.05
CA LEU A 17 0.13 9.73 28.32
C LEU A 17 -0.35 10.34 26.99
N MET A 18 -0.60 11.66 26.95
CA MET A 18 -1.00 12.39 25.75
C MET A 18 0.15 12.59 24.75
N ASN A 19 1.41 12.51 25.20
CA ASN A 19 2.59 12.65 24.35
C ASN A 19 3.20 11.31 23.88
N ARG A 20 2.61 10.15 24.22
CA ARG A 20 2.98 8.90 23.55
C ARG A 20 2.44 8.90 22.12
N LYS A 21 3.12 9.59 21.22
CA LYS A 21 3.11 9.19 19.81
C LYS A 21 3.82 7.85 19.72
N GLU A 22 3.25 6.90 18.98
CA GLU A 22 3.99 5.70 18.56
C GLU A 22 5.08 6.12 17.57
N ASP A 23 6.16 6.69 18.09
CA ASP A 23 7.36 6.96 17.32
C ASP A 23 8.19 5.68 17.31
N PHE A 24 8.24 5.04 16.13
CA PHE A 24 9.12 3.90 15.88
C PHE A 24 10.57 4.36 15.89
N SER A 25 11.47 3.62 16.54
CA SER A 25 12.89 3.93 16.45
C SER A 25 13.47 3.48 15.11
N GLN A 26 14.58 4.11 14.68
CA GLN A 26 15.36 3.66 13.52
C GLN A 26 15.81 2.19 13.69
N SER A 27 16.27 1.82 14.88
CA SER A 27 16.72 0.45 15.17
C SER A 27 15.59 -0.58 15.06
N GLU A 28 14.37 -0.23 15.43
CA GLU A 28 13.21 -1.11 15.25
C GLU A 28 12.93 -1.31 13.76
N PHE A 29 12.92 -0.24 12.96
CA PHE A 29 12.71 -0.33 11.51
C PHE A 29 13.81 -1.12 10.81
N ASP A 30 15.07 -0.93 11.20
CA ASP A 30 16.21 -1.66 10.64
C ASP A 30 16.11 -3.17 10.93
N ASN A 31 15.64 -3.55 12.13
CA ASN A 31 15.41 -4.95 12.48
C ASN A 31 14.27 -5.56 11.63
N VAL A 32 13.11 -4.89 11.55
CA VAL A 32 11.97 -5.35 10.74
C VAL A 32 12.37 -5.45 9.26
N PHE A 33 13.13 -4.47 8.75
CA PHE A 33 13.65 -4.48 7.38
C PHE A 33 14.62 -5.63 7.13
N SER A 34 15.57 -5.87 8.03
CA SER A 34 16.49 -7.02 7.92
C SER A 34 15.74 -8.35 7.89
N ASN A 35 14.70 -8.49 8.71
CA ASN A 35 13.85 -9.67 8.69
C ASN A 35 13.09 -9.80 7.37
N LEU A 36 12.51 -8.71 6.84
CA LEU A 36 11.86 -8.72 5.53
C LEU A 36 12.82 -9.15 4.40
N GLN A 37 14.07 -8.68 4.44
CA GLN A 37 15.09 -9.05 3.46
C GLN A 37 15.47 -10.53 3.53
N LYS A 38 15.55 -11.13 4.73
CA LYS A 38 15.82 -12.57 4.89
C LYS A 38 14.72 -13.43 4.29
N GLU A 39 13.48 -12.92 4.30
CA GLU A 39 12.31 -13.59 3.72
C GLU A 39 12.17 -13.39 2.20
N TRP A 40 13.08 -12.63 1.55
CA TRP A 40 12.95 -12.26 0.14
C TRP A 40 12.72 -13.47 -0.78
N SER A 41 13.52 -14.52 -0.65
CA SER A 41 13.40 -15.72 -1.48
C SER A 41 12.15 -16.55 -1.16
N ASN A 42 11.52 -16.34 0.00
CA ASN A 42 10.25 -16.97 0.34
C ASN A 42 9.07 -16.18 -0.24
N ILE A 43 9.20 -14.85 -0.31
CA ILE A 43 8.19 -13.95 -0.90
C ILE A 43 8.23 -14.04 -2.44
N PHE A 44 9.43 -14.09 -3.02
CA PHE A 44 9.67 -14.16 -4.46
C PHE A 44 10.64 -15.30 -4.82
N PRO A 45 10.16 -16.57 -4.85
CA PRO A 45 11.02 -17.74 -5.10
C PRO A 45 11.78 -17.72 -6.43
N ASP A 46 11.24 -17.04 -7.43
CA ASP A 46 11.85 -16.87 -8.75
C ASP A 46 12.49 -15.49 -8.95
N ASN A 47 12.62 -14.72 -7.86
CA ASN A 47 13.12 -13.34 -7.81
C ASN A 47 12.31 -12.31 -8.61
N ASN A 48 11.13 -12.68 -9.09
CA ASN A 48 10.26 -11.78 -9.83
C ASN A 48 9.31 -11.03 -8.90
N ARG A 49 9.66 -9.78 -8.63
CA ARG A 49 8.89 -8.89 -7.74
C ARG A 49 7.88 -8.01 -8.47
N ASN A 50 7.69 -8.17 -9.78
CA ASN A 50 6.83 -7.28 -10.55
C ASN A 50 5.40 -7.29 -9.98
N SER A 51 4.89 -6.11 -9.63
CA SER A 51 3.60 -5.97 -8.94
C SER A 51 3.49 -6.79 -7.64
N GLY A 52 4.63 -6.90 -6.95
CA GLY A 52 4.87 -7.73 -5.78
C GLY A 52 4.11 -7.38 -4.50
N GLY A 53 3.27 -6.34 -4.51
CA GLY A 53 2.58 -5.85 -3.30
C GLY A 53 1.65 -6.89 -2.67
N VAL A 54 1.00 -7.70 -3.50
CA VAL A 54 0.11 -8.78 -3.05
C VAL A 54 0.89 -9.85 -2.28
N GLN A 55 2.09 -10.19 -2.74
CA GLN A 55 2.95 -11.23 -2.17
C GLN A 55 3.54 -10.76 -0.86
N PHE A 56 3.99 -9.49 -0.80
CA PHE A 56 4.38 -8.89 0.46
C PHE A 56 3.25 -8.94 1.49
N PHE A 57 2.06 -8.43 1.13
CA PHE A 57 0.94 -8.38 2.06
C PHE A 57 0.52 -9.79 2.52
N GLU A 58 0.42 -10.74 1.60
CA GLU A 58 0.10 -12.14 1.92
C GLU A 58 1.12 -12.75 2.87
N TYR A 59 2.40 -12.62 2.56
CA TYR A 59 3.46 -13.21 3.34
C TYR A 59 3.53 -12.61 4.75
N ILE A 60 3.47 -11.27 4.83
CA ILE A 60 3.46 -10.55 6.12
C ILE A 60 2.26 -11.01 6.96
N TYR A 61 1.06 -11.04 6.38
CA TYR A 61 -0.15 -11.34 7.14
C TYR A 61 -0.24 -12.84 7.53
N ASN A 62 -0.03 -13.76 6.59
CA ASN A 62 -0.27 -15.18 6.79
C ASN A 62 0.94 -15.95 7.33
N LYS A 63 2.17 -15.54 7.01
CA LYS A 63 3.40 -16.27 7.35
C LYS A 63 4.12 -15.66 8.54
N ILE A 64 4.43 -14.37 8.48
CA ILE A 64 5.11 -13.67 9.58
C ILE A 64 4.21 -13.59 10.82
N LYS A 65 2.91 -13.34 10.62
CA LYS A 65 1.90 -13.19 11.70
C LYS A 65 2.34 -12.18 12.77
N PRO A 66 2.64 -10.93 12.37
CA PRO A 66 3.20 -9.91 13.24
C PRO A 66 2.22 -9.43 14.32
N SER A 67 2.76 -8.75 15.34
CA SER A 67 2.00 -7.81 16.18
C SER A 67 1.50 -6.62 15.36
N LYS A 68 0.57 -5.83 15.92
CA LYS A 68 0.12 -4.56 15.33
C LYS A 68 1.27 -3.63 14.99
N LYS A 69 2.21 -3.47 15.93
CA LYS A 69 3.37 -2.62 15.75
C LYS A 69 4.23 -3.08 14.55
N GLU A 70 4.56 -4.36 14.50
CA GLU A 70 5.36 -4.94 13.41
C GLU A 70 4.61 -4.91 12.07
N PHE A 71 3.31 -5.19 12.06
CA PHE A 71 2.49 -5.15 10.85
C PHE A 71 2.50 -3.77 10.21
N ASP A 72 2.35 -2.72 11.02
CA ASP A 72 2.40 -1.34 10.56
C ASP A 72 3.78 -0.98 10.01
N MET A 73 4.87 -1.54 10.57
CA MET A 73 6.22 -1.31 10.06
C MET A 73 6.47 -2.05 8.75
N TYR A 74 6.13 -3.34 8.66
CA TYR A 74 6.28 -4.12 7.45
C TYR A 74 5.52 -3.50 6.27
N ASN A 75 4.29 -3.05 6.49
CA ASN A 75 3.47 -2.44 5.44
C ASN A 75 3.93 -1.03 5.01
N LYS A 76 4.99 -0.49 5.61
CA LYS A 76 5.67 0.74 5.17
C LYS A 76 6.93 0.47 4.36
N LEU A 77 7.42 -0.78 4.37
CA LEU A 77 8.72 -1.19 3.81
C LEU A 77 8.64 -1.77 2.39
N TYR A 78 7.47 -1.71 1.74
CA TYR A 78 7.33 -2.10 0.35
C TYR A 78 6.37 -1.18 -0.41
N CYS A 79 6.57 -1.09 -1.72
CA CYS A 79 5.67 -0.41 -2.64
C CYS A 79 4.67 -1.42 -3.20
N GLY A 80 3.38 -1.19 -2.94
CA GLY A 80 2.32 -2.11 -3.36
C GLY A 80 2.17 -2.24 -4.89
N VAL A 81 2.48 -1.18 -5.63
CA VAL A 81 2.39 -1.16 -7.11
C VAL A 81 3.52 -1.94 -7.76
N SER A 82 4.75 -1.76 -7.29
CA SER A 82 5.93 -2.30 -7.97
C SER A 82 6.49 -3.58 -7.36
N GLY A 83 6.21 -3.85 -6.08
CA GLY A 83 6.92 -4.88 -5.31
C GLY A 83 8.37 -4.53 -4.98
N SER A 84 8.73 -3.24 -5.04
CA SER A 84 10.05 -2.77 -4.58
C SER A 84 10.07 -2.57 -3.06
N VAL A 85 11.19 -2.88 -2.41
CA VAL A 85 11.42 -2.50 -1.01
C VAL A 85 11.57 -0.99 -0.86
N ILE A 86 11.13 -0.48 0.28
CA ILE A 86 11.30 0.91 0.71
C ILE A 86 12.24 0.90 1.91
N TYR A 87 13.34 1.64 1.81
CA TYR A 87 14.38 1.61 2.83
C TYR A 87 13.97 2.42 4.08
N PRO A 88 14.25 1.93 5.30
CA PRO A 88 13.97 2.63 6.55
C PRO A 88 14.37 4.10 6.59
N GLN A 89 15.56 4.44 6.07
CA GLN A 89 16.08 5.82 6.09
C GLN A 89 15.20 6.78 5.27
N THR A 90 14.51 6.26 4.25
CA THR A 90 13.57 7.04 3.45
C THR A 90 12.22 7.26 4.17
N ILE A 91 11.88 6.42 5.15
CA ILE A 91 10.66 6.49 5.95
C ILE A 91 10.82 7.41 7.18
N LEU A 92 11.99 7.38 7.82
CA LEU A 92 12.27 8.17 9.01
C LEU A 92 13.06 9.45 8.72
N GLY A 93 13.63 9.60 7.51
CA GLY A 93 14.50 10.73 7.17
C GLY A 93 15.83 10.74 7.95
N GLU A 94 16.70 11.71 7.63
CA GLU A 94 18.06 11.84 8.20
C GLU A 94 18.13 11.98 9.74
N SER A 95 17.00 12.27 10.39
CA SER A 95 16.94 12.50 11.85
C SER A 95 16.31 11.33 12.62
N GLY A 96 15.94 10.23 11.96
CA GLY A 96 15.31 9.07 12.62
C GLY A 96 13.90 9.35 13.18
N VAL A 97 13.25 10.44 12.76
CA VAL A 97 11.93 10.90 13.22
C VAL A 97 11.01 11.01 12.02
N PHE A 98 9.82 10.42 12.08
CA PHE A 98 8.83 10.45 11.01
C PHE A 98 8.63 11.88 10.45
N LYS A 99 9.21 12.15 9.26
CA LYS A 99 9.07 13.43 8.59
C LYS A 99 7.75 13.49 7.83
N LYS A 100 7.07 14.60 8.04
CA LYS A 100 5.78 14.99 7.47
C LYS A 100 5.76 14.92 5.93
N SER A 101 6.90 15.16 5.29
CA SER A 101 7.19 14.85 3.89
C SER A 101 8.51 14.09 3.84
N ASN A 102 8.50 12.87 3.34
CA ASN A 102 9.71 12.12 3.04
C ASN A 102 9.59 11.52 1.63
N ASN A 103 10.70 11.07 1.06
CA ASN A 103 10.71 10.52 -0.29
C ASN A 103 10.01 9.14 -0.40
N ALA A 104 9.43 8.60 0.68
CA ALA A 104 8.90 7.25 0.74
C ALA A 104 7.38 7.15 0.81
N ASN A 105 6.66 8.26 1.00
CA ASN A 105 5.20 8.25 0.96
C ASN A 105 4.62 9.54 0.37
N ASN A 106 3.36 9.47 -0.06
CA ASN A 106 2.56 10.65 -0.38
C ASN A 106 1.17 10.50 0.22
N PHE A 107 0.57 11.64 0.56
CA PHE A 107 -0.84 11.72 0.88
C PHE A 107 -1.65 11.64 -0.42
N VAL A 108 -2.41 10.57 -0.59
CA VAL A 108 -3.15 10.26 -1.82
C VAL A 108 -4.65 10.24 -1.53
N ARG A 109 -5.46 10.46 -2.58
CA ARG A 109 -6.91 10.33 -2.54
C ARG A 109 -7.34 9.18 -3.45
N VAL A 110 -8.00 8.18 -2.87
CA VAL A 110 -8.44 6.96 -3.58
C VAL A 110 -9.92 6.71 -3.32
N LYS A 111 -10.63 6.19 -4.33
CA LYS A 111 -12.05 5.84 -4.21
C LYS A 111 -12.22 4.71 -3.18
N HIS A 112 -13.26 4.78 -2.39
CA HIS A 112 -13.67 3.72 -1.47
C HIS A 112 -14.70 2.82 -2.16
N ILE A 113 -14.83 1.57 -1.70
CA ILE A 113 -15.77 0.59 -2.30
C ILE A 113 -17.23 1.08 -2.29
N ASP A 114 -17.61 1.94 -1.34
CA ASP A 114 -18.96 2.54 -1.25
C ASP A 114 -19.18 3.74 -2.18
N GLY A 115 -18.19 4.09 -3.03
CA GLY A 115 -18.24 5.23 -3.92
C GLY A 115 -17.79 6.56 -3.32
N SER A 116 -17.60 6.65 -1.99
CA SER A 116 -16.95 7.80 -1.35
C SER A 116 -15.44 7.80 -1.60
N TYR A 117 -14.70 8.75 -1.02
CA TYR A 117 -13.24 8.81 -1.15
C TYR A 117 -12.57 8.78 0.21
N ARG A 118 -11.39 8.15 0.22
CA ARG A 118 -10.47 8.16 1.35
C ARG A 118 -9.19 8.88 0.99
N CYS A 119 -8.65 9.60 1.96
CA CYS A 119 -7.34 10.21 1.88
C CYS A 119 -6.44 9.62 2.95
N GLY A 120 -5.19 9.36 2.63
CA GLY A 120 -4.24 8.76 3.56
C GLY A 120 -2.85 8.64 2.95
N PHE A 121 -1.89 8.12 3.72
CA PHE A 121 -0.53 7.93 3.27
C PHE A 121 -0.37 6.59 2.57
N TYR A 122 0.10 6.66 1.33
CA TYR A 122 0.56 5.51 0.56
C TYR A 122 2.09 5.49 0.53
N TYR A 123 2.67 4.39 0.98
CA TYR A 123 4.12 4.16 0.95
C TYR A 123 4.52 3.62 -0.42
N ARG A 124 5.50 4.26 -1.04
CA ARG A 124 5.82 4.10 -2.47
C ARG A 124 7.30 4.22 -2.74
N CYS A 125 7.79 3.50 -3.75
CA CYS A 125 9.19 3.58 -4.18
C CYS A 125 9.46 4.75 -5.13
N CYS A 126 8.46 5.20 -5.89
CA CYS A 126 8.59 6.31 -6.84
C CYS A 126 7.24 6.99 -7.09
N TRP A 127 7.25 8.28 -7.45
CA TRP A 127 6.04 9.08 -7.62
C TRP A 127 5.00 8.50 -8.63
N PRO A 128 5.38 7.82 -9.73
CA PRO A 128 4.39 7.26 -10.67
C PRO A 128 3.46 6.25 -10.01
N CYS A 129 3.92 5.50 -9.00
CA CYS A 129 3.10 4.53 -8.29
C CYS A 129 1.90 5.18 -7.59
N CYS A 130 2.02 6.44 -7.13
CA CYS A 130 0.89 7.19 -6.59
C CYS A 130 -0.13 7.49 -7.69
N CYS A 131 0.33 7.87 -8.88
CA CYS A 131 -0.55 8.16 -10.01
C CYS A 131 -1.28 6.89 -10.48
N ASP A 132 -0.58 5.75 -10.53
CA ASP A 132 -1.14 4.48 -10.98
C ASP A 132 -2.30 4.02 -10.08
N ILE A 133 -2.27 4.27 -8.75
CA ILE A 133 -3.38 3.95 -7.84
C ILE A 133 -4.49 5.01 -7.82
N MET A 134 -4.18 6.26 -8.20
CA MET A 134 -5.14 7.36 -8.24
C MET A 134 -5.85 7.50 -9.60
N ASN A 135 -5.40 6.79 -10.64
CA ASN A 135 -5.99 6.86 -11.97
C ASN A 135 -7.29 6.05 -12.09
N GLU A 136 -8.36 6.58 -11.50
CA GLU A 136 -9.68 5.95 -11.51
C GLU A 136 -10.29 5.78 -12.91
N ASN A 137 -9.74 6.41 -13.96
CA ASN A 137 -10.23 6.22 -15.32
C ASN A 137 -9.72 4.91 -15.94
N VAL A 138 -8.59 4.38 -15.44
CA VAL A 138 -7.92 3.20 -16.01
C VAL A 138 -7.95 2.02 -15.06
N VAL A 139 -7.66 2.26 -13.77
CA VAL A 139 -7.60 1.18 -12.77
C VAL A 139 -8.87 1.12 -11.94
N ASP A 140 -9.21 -0.10 -11.52
CA ASP A 140 -10.17 -0.37 -10.46
C ASP A 140 -9.42 -0.58 -9.15
N VAL A 141 -8.74 0.47 -8.66
CA VAL A 141 -8.16 0.46 -7.31
C VAL A 141 -9.15 1.13 -6.36
N VAL A 142 -9.50 0.44 -5.28
CA VAL A 142 -10.38 0.99 -4.24
C VAL A 142 -9.87 0.71 -2.84
N VAL A 143 -10.30 1.53 -1.89
CA VAL A 143 -10.08 1.35 -0.47
C VAL A 143 -11.22 0.54 0.13
N GLU A 144 -10.89 -0.42 0.97
CA GLU A 144 -11.82 -1.13 1.84
C GLU A 144 -11.38 -1.04 3.30
N ASP A 145 -12.34 -0.77 4.19
CA ASP A 145 -12.11 -0.82 5.63
C ASP A 145 -12.38 -2.26 6.13
N ILE A 146 -11.35 -2.93 6.66
CA ILE A 146 -11.45 -4.32 7.14
C ILE A 146 -10.90 -4.47 8.56
N ASN A 147 -11.31 -5.54 9.24
CA ASN A 147 -10.72 -5.97 10.50
C ASN A 147 -9.71 -7.10 10.23
N LEU A 148 -8.45 -6.87 10.59
CA LEU A 148 -7.39 -7.87 10.49
C LEU A 148 -7.07 -8.43 11.86
N LYS A 149 -6.96 -9.76 11.96
CA LYS A 149 -6.54 -10.44 13.18
C LYS A 149 -5.02 -10.61 13.17
N LEU A 150 -4.34 -9.87 14.04
CA LEU A 150 -2.90 -9.92 14.25
C LEU A 150 -2.58 -10.68 15.54
N LYS A 151 -1.29 -10.85 15.84
CA LYS A 151 -0.82 -11.64 17.00
C LYS A 151 -1.37 -11.12 18.34
N ASP A 152 -1.52 -9.80 18.47
CA ASP A 152 -1.85 -9.08 19.70
C ASP A 152 -3.27 -8.51 19.71
N GLY A 153 -4.09 -8.79 18.69
CA GLY A 153 -5.48 -8.33 18.66
C GLY A 153 -6.12 -8.29 17.29
N THR A 154 -7.33 -7.73 17.22
CA THR A 154 -8.01 -7.43 15.96
C THR A 154 -8.04 -5.93 15.77
N PHE A 155 -7.57 -5.46 14.62
CA PHE A 155 -7.39 -4.04 14.34
C PHE A 155 -8.05 -3.66 13.02
N LYS A 156 -8.62 -2.46 12.98
CA LYS A 156 -9.23 -1.90 11.78
C LYS A 156 -8.15 -1.29 10.89
N TYR A 157 -8.18 -1.64 9.61
CA TYR A 157 -7.29 -1.11 8.57
C TYR A 157 -8.10 -0.65 7.36
N SER A 158 -7.62 0.43 6.74
CA SER A 158 -8.04 0.80 5.39
C SER A 158 -6.99 0.25 4.41
N VAL A 159 -7.41 -0.68 3.56
CA VAL A 159 -6.52 -1.40 2.63
C VAL A 159 -6.82 -1.03 1.19
N LEU A 160 -5.78 -0.94 0.37
CA LEU A 160 -5.89 -0.74 -1.07
C LEU A 160 -6.06 -2.10 -1.75
N THR A 161 -7.04 -2.17 -2.65
CA THR A 161 -7.44 -3.43 -3.28
C THR A 161 -7.60 -3.30 -4.79
N ILE A 162 -7.36 -4.42 -5.48
CA ILE A 162 -7.66 -4.62 -6.90
C ILE A 162 -8.62 -5.82 -7.05
N PRO A 163 -9.37 -5.94 -8.15
CA PRO A 163 -10.11 -7.17 -8.42
C PRO A 163 -9.12 -8.32 -8.65
N ASP A 164 -9.56 -9.56 -8.42
CA ASP A 164 -8.71 -10.75 -8.60
C ASP A 164 -8.24 -10.86 -10.07
N PRO A 165 -6.93 -10.71 -10.37
CA PRO A 165 -6.44 -10.74 -11.74
C PRO A 165 -6.73 -12.05 -12.45
N CYS A 166 -6.75 -13.18 -11.74
CA CYS A 166 -7.05 -14.49 -12.32
C CYS A 166 -8.54 -14.65 -12.72
N SER A 167 -9.42 -13.78 -12.19
CA SER A 167 -10.85 -13.77 -12.53
C SER A 167 -11.18 -12.87 -13.71
N LYS A 168 -10.24 -12.01 -14.13
CA LYS A 168 -10.46 -11.04 -15.21
C LYS A 168 -10.27 -11.69 -16.57
N SER A 169 -11.31 -11.61 -17.38
CA SER A 169 -11.18 -11.72 -18.82
C SER A 169 -10.93 -10.36 -19.47
N ARG A 170 -10.22 -10.33 -20.59
CA ARG A 170 -9.92 -9.14 -21.39
C ARG A 170 -10.26 -9.40 -22.84
N VAL A 171 -10.67 -8.35 -23.55
CA VAL A 171 -10.86 -8.45 -25.00
C VAL A 171 -9.55 -8.07 -25.71
N ILE A 172 -8.83 -9.06 -26.24
CA ILE A 172 -7.63 -8.86 -27.07
C ILE A 172 -8.01 -9.17 -28.51
N LYS A 173 -7.89 -8.18 -29.41
CA LYS A 173 -8.24 -8.32 -30.84
C LYS A 173 -9.66 -8.90 -31.05
N GLY A 174 -10.62 -8.45 -30.25
CA GLY A 174 -12.02 -8.91 -30.33
C GLY A 174 -12.29 -10.28 -29.72
N LYS A 175 -11.32 -10.91 -29.06
CA LYS A 175 -11.50 -12.19 -28.35
C LYS A 175 -11.35 -12.01 -26.85
N GLU A 176 -12.28 -12.58 -26.10
CA GLU A 176 -12.18 -12.68 -24.66
C GLU A 176 -11.07 -13.69 -24.28
N VAL A 177 -10.05 -13.21 -23.58
CA VAL A 177 -8.87 -13.95 -23.11
C VAL A 177 -8.78 -13.76 -21.61
N LEU A 178 -8.68 -14.85 -20.85
CA LEU A 178 -8.41 -14.76 -19.42
C LEU A 178 -6.98 -14.27 -19.23
N VAL A 179 -6.80 -13.28 -18.35
CA VAL A 179 -5.45 -12.84 -17.98
C VAL A 179 -4.84 -13.94 -17.13
N ASP A 180 -3.84 -14.60 -17.69
CA ASP A 180 -2.96 -15.48 -16.93
C ASP A 180 -1.67 -14.70 -16.61
N PRO A 181 -1.57 -14.08 -15.42
CA PRO A 181 -0.38 -13.35 -15.01
C PRO A 181 0.89 -14.23 -15.03
N ASP A 182 0.74 -15.54 -14.84
CA ASP A 182 1.86 -16.49 -14.83
C ASP A 182 2.37 -16.85 -16.23
N ASN A 183 1.63 -16.52 -17.31
CA ASN A 183 1.98 -16.90 -18.67
C ASN A 183 2.87 -15.85 -19.36
N SER A 184 4.15 -16.20 -19.51
CA SER A 184 5.21 -15.39 -20.12
C SER A 184 5.06 -15.10 -21.63
N LYS A 185 4.01 -15.62 -22.29
CA LYS A 185 3.76 -15.40 -23.73
C LYS A 185 2.93 -14.16 -24.05
N GLU A 186 2.32 -13.53 -23.04
CA GLU A 186 1.60 -12.27 -23.20
C GLU A 186 2.58 -11.07 -23.13
N PRO A 187 2.25 -9.90 -23.72
CA PRO A 187 3.15 -8.75 -23.82
C PRO A 187 3.51 -8.09 -22.48
N TRP A 188 2.90 -8.55 -21.37
CA TRP A 188 3.22 -8.14 -20.02
C TRP A 188 4.44 -8.92 -19.57
N GLY A 189 5.56 -8.25 -19.27
CA GLY A 189 6.71 -8.90 -18.65
C GLY A 189 6.24 -9.80 -17.50
N SER A 190 6.76 -11.04 -17.43
CA SER A 190 6.19 -12.11 -16.61
C SER A 190 5.81 -11.63 -15.21
N VAL A 191 4.60 -11.95 -14.76
CA VAL A 191 4.13 -11.71 -13.37
C VAL A 191 3.82 -13.06 -12.75
N SER A 192 4.85 -13.72 -12.24
CA SER A 192 4.72 -15.00 -11.53
C SER A 192 4.19 -14.86 -10.09
N ALA A 193 3.70 -13.67 -9.77
CA ALA A 193 3.31 -13.30 -8.45
C ALA A 193 1.96 -13.97 -8.05
N PHE A 194 1.13 -14.40 -9.01
CA PHE A 194 -0.25 -14.82 -8.76
C PHE A 194 -0.47 -16.30 -9.11
N ASP A 195 -0.55 -17.17 -8.10
CA ASP A 195 -0.94 -18.58 -8.28
C ASP A 195 -2.42 -18.67 -8.71
N CYS A 196 -2.64 -18.70 -10.02
CA CYS A 196 -3.95 -18.75 -10.65
C CYS A 196 -4.46 -20.18 -10.79
N ARG A 197 -5.42 -20.59 -9.94
CA ARG A 197 -6.06 -21.90 -10.02
C ARG A 197 -7.58 -21.80 -10.00
N ASN A 198 -8.21 -22.31 -11.06
CA ASN A 198 -9.65 -22.25 -11.30
C ASN A 198 -10.17 -20.80 -11.35
N LYS A 199 -9.45 -19.90 -12.04
CA LYS A 199 -9.78 -18.47 -12.20
C LYS A 199 -9.79 -17.67 -10.88
N ILE A 200 -9.00 -18.12 -9.90
CA ILE A 200 -8.93 -17.53 -8.56
C ILE A 200 -7.45 -17.47 -8.16
N THR A 201 -6.99 -16.31 -7.70
CA THR A 201 -5.67 -16.18 -7.07
C THR A 201 -5.66 -16.89 -5.72
N ARG A 202 -4.69 -17.78 -5.49
CA ARG A 202 -4.59 -18.59 -4.26
C ARG A 202 -3.61 -18.06 -3.22
N ASN A 203 -2.59 -17.33 -3.65
CA ASN A 203 -1.56 -16.74 -2.80
C ASN A 203 -1.83 -15.25 -2.56
N SER A 204 -3.03 -14.93 -2.10
CA SER A 204 -3.42 -13.56 -1.76
C SER A 204 -4.35 -13.48 -0.55
N VAL A 205 -4.38 -12.31 0.09
CA VAL A 205 -5.39 -12.00 1.11
C VAL A 205 -6.52 -11.23 0.44
N LYS A 206 -7.74 -11.69 0.66
CA LYS A 206 -8.95 -11.11 0.08
C LYS A 206 -9.79 -10.39 1.13
N THR A 207 -10.39 -9.30 0.72
CA THR A 207 -11.44 -8.62 1.49
C THR A 207 -12.76 -9.38 1.39
N PRO A 208 -13.77 -9.07 2.23
CA PRO A 208 -15.10 -9.68 2.13
C PRO A 208 -15.78 -9.51 0.77
N SER A 209 -15.45 -8.44 0.03
CA SER A 209 -15.94 -8.24 -1.35
C SER A 209 -15.25 -9.13 -2.39
N GLY A 210 -14.26 -9.93 -1.98
CA GLY A 210 -13.50 -10.83 -2.85
C GLY A 210 -12.30 -10.18 -3.55
N ARG A 211 -12.03 -8.90 -3.25
CA ARG A 211 -10.93 -8.14 -3.86
C ARG A 211 -9.61 -8.43 -3.16
N ILE A 212 -8.52 -8.37 -3.91
CA ILE A 212 -7.18 -8.69 -3.41
C ILE A 212 -6.53 -7.45 -2.81
N ILE A 213 -5.96 -7.62 -1.62
CA ILE A 213 -5.22 -6.57 -0.92
C ILE A 213 -3.78 -6.51 -1.44
N PHE A 214 -3.29 -5.31 -1.75
CA PHE A 214 -1.90 -5.10 -2.18
C PHE A 214 -1.12 -4.06 -1.37
N ALA A 215 -1.78 -3.28 -0.51
CA ALA A 215 -1.14 -2.31 0.39
C ALA A 215 -2.10 -1.80 1.48
N VAL A 216 -1.54 -1.18 2.52
CA VAL A 216 -2.30 -0.42 3.53
C VAL A 216 -2.30 1.07 3.17
N LEU A 217 -3.46 1.72 3.29
CA LEU A 217 -3.58 3.18 3.25
C LEU A 217 -3.55 3.72 4.68
N PHE A 218 -2.39 4.24 5.11
CA PHE A 218 -2.18 4.66 6.49
C PHE A 218 -2.88 5.97 6.82
N ASN A 219 -3.33 6.12 8.07
CA ASN A 219 -4.04 7.29 8.57
C ASN A 219 -5.20 7.70 7.64
N SER A 220 -5.93 6.70 7.15
CA SER A 220 -7.00 6.91 6.20
C SER A 220 -8.21 7.59 6.84
N GLU A 221 -8.73 8.62 6.19
CA GLU A 221 -9.93 9.33 6.59
C GLU A 221 -10.86 9.57 5.39
N LYS A 222 -12.16 9.75 5.65
CA LYS A 222 -13.10 10.18 4.61
C LYS A 222 -12.74 11.61 4.18
N CYS A 223 -12.64 11.85 2.88
CA CYS A 223 -12.28 13.16 2.35
C CYS A 223 -13.08 13.54 1.09
N THR A 224 -13.26 14.84 0.90
CA THR A 224 -13.72 15.44 -0.36
C THR A 224 -12.52 15.90 -1.18
N LEU A 225 -12.73 16.24 -2.46
CA LEU A 225 -11.66 16.82 -3.29
C LEU A 225 -11.14 18.13 -2.69
N GLU A 226 -12.03 18.96 -2.17
CA GLU A 226 -11.66 20.21 -1.48
C GLU A 226 -10.80 19.95 -0.24
N LYS A 227 -11.23 19.03 0.65
CA LYS A 227 -10.46 18.65 1.83
C LYS A 227 -9.08 18.08 1.47
N TYR A 228 -9.01 17.29 0.40
CA TYR A 228 -7.75 16.75 -0.10
C TYR A 228 -6.80 17.85 -0.57
N LYS A 229 -7.26 18.77 -1.42
CA LYS A 229 -6.45 19.88 -1.96
C LYS A 229 -6.01 20.87 -0.88
N ASN A 230 -6.85 21.09 0.14
CA ASN A 230 -6.54 21.96 1.28
C ASN A 230 -5.76 21.25 2.38
N HIS A 231 -5.42 19.97 2.23
CA HIS A 231 -4.72 19.22 3.26
C HIS A 231 -3.26 19.67 3.35
N LYS A 232 -2.73 19.79 4.57
CA LYS A 232 -1.32 20.18 4.85
C LYS A 232 -0.23 19.23 4.32
N PHE A 233 -0.63 18.14 3.66
CA PHE A 233 0.24 17.12 3.05
C PHE A 233 -0.06 16.95 1.55
N TYR A 234 -0.98 17.76 1.01
CA TYR A 234 -1.23 17.80 -0.42
C TYR A 234 0.05 18.18 -1.15
N ASP A 235 0.34 17.42 -2.19
CA ASP A 235 1.53 17.60 -3.03
C ASP A 235 1.05 18.04 -4.41
N GLU A 236 1.10 19.35 -4.65
CA GLU A 236 0.65 19.96 -5.90
C GLU A 236 1.50 19.51 -7.10
N GLU A 237 2.82 19.34 -6.89
CA GLU A 237 3.73 18.85 -7.91
C GLU A 237 3.39 17.41 -8.32
N LEU A 238 3.11 16.54 -7.34
CA LEU A 238 2.62 15.18 -7.63
C LEU A 238 1.29 15.22 -8.37
N ALA A 239 0.36 16.07 -7.96
CA ALA A 239 -0.95 16.18 -8.62
C ALA A 239 -0.80 16.59 -10.09
N GLU A 240 0.06 17.56 -10.40
CA GLU A 240 0.38 17.95 -11.77
C GLU A 240 1.03 16.81 -12.58
N LYS A 241 2.02 16.12 -11.99
CA LYS A 241 2.68 14.97 -12.63
C LYS A 241 1.70 13.84 -12.91
N CYS A 242 0.80 13.53 -11.97
CA CYS A 242 -0.23 12.53 -12.16
C CYS A 242 -1.26 12.96 -13.21
N ASN A 243 -1.67 14.23 -13.24
CA ASN A 243 -2.56 14.73 -14.28
C ASN A 243 -1.93 14.60 -15.67
N LYS A 244 -0.63 14.91 -15.83
CA LYS A 244 0.07 14.73 -17.11
C LYS A 244 0.13 13.25 -17.50
N ARG A 245 0.58 12.38 -16.59
CA ARG A 245 0.70 10.92 -16.82
C ARG A 245 -0.65 10.25 -17.11
N ASN A 246 -1.70 10.64 -16.42
CA ASN A 246 -3.02 10.03 -16.58
C ASN A 246 -3.71 10.44 -17.88
N ASN A 247 -3.31 11.56 -18.49
CA ASN A 247 -3.88 12.08 -19.72
C ASN A 247 -3.00 11.80 -20.97
N SER A 248 -1.74 11.41 -20.82
CA SER A 248 -0.93 10.99 -21.96
C SER A 248 -1.17 9.50 -22.26
N GLN A 249 -1.83 9.22 -23.39
CA GLN A 249 -1.93 7.85 -23.92
C GLN A 249 -0.55 7.21 -24.12
N ASP A 250 0.45 8.04 -24.40
CA ASP A 250 1.83 7.65 -24.68
C ASP A 250 2.68 7.33 -23.45
N ASP A 251 2.51 8.00 -22.29
CA ASP A 251 3.36 7.72 -21.11
C ASP A 251 2.82 6.58 -20.26
N PHE A 252 1.54 6.26 -20.43
CA PHE A 252 0.92 5.15 -19.74
C PHE A 252 1.41 3.78 -20.27
N GLN A 253 1.93 3.75 -21.50
CA GLN A 253 2.37 2.54 -22.21
C GLN A 253 3.89 2.43 -22.37
N LYS A 254 4.67 3.38 -21.85
CA LYS A 254 6.13 3.42 -22.02
C LYS A 254 6.83 3.02 -20.72
N TRP A 255 6.90 1.69 -20.52
CA TRP A 255 7.86 0.96 -19.69
C TRP A 255 7.75 1.09 -18.15
N GLY A 256 7.80 -0.07 -17.47
CA GLY A 256 8.04 -0.18 -16.03
C GLY A 256 6.99 -0.99 -15.25
N MET A 257 7.26 -1.25 -13.96
CA MET A 257 6.38 -2.03 -13.08
C MET A 257 4.98 -1.41 -12.89
N GLY A 258 4.84 -0.09 -13.11
CA GLY A 258 3.54 0.59 -13.08
C GLY A 258 2.59 0.14 -14.19
N ASP A 259 3.09 -0.12 -15.41
CA ASP A 259 2.26 -0.64 -16.50
C ASP A 259 1.74 -2.04 -16.17
N ILE A 260 2.63 -2.91 -15.67
CA ILE A 260 2.25 -4.25 -15.19
C ILE A 260 1.11 -4.15 -14.16
N PHE A 261 1.29 -3.31 -13.13
CA PHE A 261 0.28 -3.13 -12.09
C PHE A 261 -1.04 -2.64 -12.65
N VAL A 262 -1.00 -1.62 -13.52
CA VAL A 262 -2.24 -1.10 -14.10
C VAL A 262 -2.95 -2.19 -14.89
N ASN A 263 -2.22 -3.07 -15.57
CA ASN A 263 -2.88 -4.16 -16.26
C ASN A 263 -3.55 -5.16 -15.31
N LEU A 264 -2.92 -5.50 -14.20
CA LEU A 264 -3.58 -6.31 -13.17
C LEU A 264 -4.81 -5.59 -12.59
N ALA A 265 -4.70 -4.28 -12.39
CA ALA A 265 -5.70 -3.44 -11.74
C ALA A 265 -6.80 -2.91 -12.68
N ARG A 266 -6.66 -3.03 -14.01
CA ARG A 266 -7.51 -2.36 -15.01
C ARG A 266 -9.01 -2.63 -14.84
N LYS A 267 -9.84 -1.62 -15.07
CA LYS A 267 -11.31 -1.75 -15.14
C LYS A 267 -11.76 -2.66 -16.28
#